data_AF-A0A2V3JM61-F1
#
_entry.id   AF-A0A2V3JM61-F1
#
_cell.length_a   1.000
_cell.length_b   1.000
_cell.length_c   1.000
_cell.angle_alpha   90.00
_cell.angle_beta   90.00
_cell.angle_gamma   90.00
#
_symmetry.space_group_name_H-M   'P 1'
#
loop_
_entity.id
_entity.type
_entity.pdbx_description
1 polymer ?
#
loop_
_entity_poly.entity_id
_entity_poly.type
_entity_poly.pdbx_seq_one_letter_code
_entity_poly.pdbx_strand_id
1 'polypeptide(L)'
;MDNISEYATSILKDLKILSGIPIPLNLFEQIFEKKDKSKDMFRYIERFFDEISKKRVPVLSVDELQVIGDMKIDGILIYKLFNFFVRLTKELHLAHVFVVTSDSLFLEQVYSEAMLKGRCRYLLVDDFDRETAIAFLEKCGFTDGEKTVAWEYCGGKPVCLLELIRADEKERIAKKMLATRVNQLKDLLDYLDYTKPKITIGDTEYMVKKGGIVSVLSRFADTECIDDQGLDRPAKHFLIKDNILFLDPNLGIIKPQSRLDLLAIREVVKNT
;
A
#
# COMPACT_ATOMS: atom_id res chain seq x y z
N MET A 1 -9.81 -23.51 -29.91
CA MET A 1 -8.54 -22.94 -29.43
C MET A 1 -8.19 -21.64 -30.15
N ASP A 2 -8.87 -21.30 -31.25
CA ASP A 2 -8.60 -20.11 -32.08
C ASP A 2 -9.15 -18.78 -31.53
N ASN A 3 -10.07 -18.84 -30.56
CA ASN A 3 -10.83 -17.65 -30.14
C ASN A 3 -10.00 -16.62 -29.33
N ILE A 4 -8.93 -17.04 -28.64
CA ILE A 4 -8.13 -16.13 -27.79
C ILE A 4 -7.26 -15.18 -28.63
N SER A 5 -6.66 -15.70 -29.71
CA SER A 5 -5.81 -14.91 -30.59
C SER A 5 -6.62 -13.87 -31.38
N GLU A 6 -7.79 -14.26 -31.88
CA GLU A 6 -8.71 -13.33 -32.53
C GLU A 6 -9.22 -12.25 -31.56
N TYR A 7 -9.56 -12.65 -30.33
CA TYR A 7 -10.07 -11.75 -29.30
C TYR A 7 -9.00 -10.80 -28.73
N ALA A 8 -7.78 -11.27 -28.49
CA ALA A 8 -6.66 -10.40 -28.14
C ALA A 8 -6.35 -9.41 -29.28
N THR A 9 -6.41 -9.89 -30.53
CA THR A 9 -6.14 -9.06 -31.71
C THR A 9 -7.22 -7.99 -31.95
N SER A 10 -8.49 -8.28 -31.69
CA SER A 10 -9.57 -7.29 -31.79
C SER A 10 -9.44 -6.22 -30.71
N ILE A 11 -9.18 -6.62 -29.46
CA ILE A 11 -9.00 -5.68 -28.34
C ILE A 11 -7.78 -4.79 -28.53
N LEU A 12 -6.69 -5.32 -29.10
CA LEU A 12 -5.51 -4.53 -29.47
C LEU A 12 -5.79 -3.45 -30.53
N LYS A 13 -6.78 -3.65 -31.41
CA LYS A 13 -7.15 -2.66 -32.44
C LYS A 13 -7.97 -1.53 -31.84
N ASP A 14 -8.80 -1.82 -30.84
CA ASP A 14 -9.79 -0.87 -30.33
C ASP A 14 -9.36 -0.16 -29.02
N LEU A 15 -8.49 -0.76 -28.20
CA LEU A 15 -8.15 -0.23 -26.87
C LEU A 15 -6.64 -0.27 -26.56
N LYS A 16 -6.05 0.93 -26.37
CA LYS A 16 -4.67 1.07 -25.89
C LYS A 16 -4.52 0.74 -24.39
N ILE A 17 -5.56 1.01 -23.60
CA ILE A 17 -5.63 0.80 -22.14
C ILE A 17 -6.81 -0.12 -21.85
N LEU A 18 -6.58 -1.14 -21.03
CA LEU A 18 -7.61 -2.06 -20.56
C LEU A 18 -7.70 -1.97 -19.04
N SER A 19 -8.91 -1.88 -18.50
CA SER A 19 -9.16 -1.87 -17.06
C SER A 19 -9.08 -3.26 -16.42
N GLY A 20 -8.91 -4.32 -17.21
CA GLY A 20 -8.74 -5.69 -16.75
C GLY A 20 -8.35 -6.62 -17.88
N ILE A 21 -8.00 -7.86 -17.53
CA ILE A 21 -7.77 -8.92 -18.52
C ILE A 21 -9.14 -9.47 -18.90
N PRO A 22 -9.57 -9.29 -20.14
CA PRO A 22 -10.92 -9.66 -20.55
C PRO A 22 -10.97 -11.19 -20.63
N ILE A 23 -11.97 -11.82 -20.00
CA ILE A 23 -12.16 -13.27 -19.99
C ILE A 23 -13.54 -13.55 -20.59
N PRO A 24 -13.63 -14.28 -21.71
CA PRO A 24 -14.92 -14.70 -22.26
C PRO A 24 -15.73 -15.49 -21.22
N LEU A 25 -17.03 -15.20 -21.07
CA LEU A 25 -17.91 -15.82 -20.06
C LEU A 25 -17.92 -17.35 -20.13
N ASN A 26 -18.00 -17.89 -21.33
CA ASN A 26 -17.91 -19.32 -21.60
C ASN A 26 -16.56 -19.95 -21.16
N LEU A 27 -15.46 -19.21 -21.30
CA LEU A 27 -14.16 -19.65 -20.80
C LEU A 27 -14.06 -19.52 -19.28
N PHE A 28 -14.64 -18.46 -18.72
CA PHE A 28 -14.72 -18.24 -17.29
C PHE A 28 -15.46 -19.39 -16.59
N GLU A 29 -16.64 -19.77 -17.09
CA GLU A 29 -17.42 -20.90 -16.58
C GLU A 29 -16.62 -22.21 -16.65
N GLN A 30 -16.00 -22.52 -17.81
CA GLN A 30 -15.19 -23.72 -17.98
C GLN A 30 -13.96 -23.80 -17.06
N ILE A 31 -13.34 -22.65 -16.77
CA ILE A 31 -12.21 -22.59 -15.82
C ILE A 31 -12.71 -22.81 -14.39
N PHE A 32 -13.89 -22.27 -14.05
CA PHE A 32 -14.45 -22.36 -12.71
C PHE A 32 -15.11 -23.71 -12.38
N GLU A 33 -15.46 -24.51 -13.37
CA GLU A 33 -16.00 -25.88 -13.19
C GLU A 33 -14.91 -26.93 -12.90
N LYS A 34 -13.63 -26.63 -13.18
CA LYS A 34 -12.52 -27.58 -13.01
C LYS A 34 -11.95 -27.60 -11.60
N LYS A 35 -11.32 -28.73 -11.23
CA LYS A 35 -10.65 -28.91 -9.94
C LYS A 35 -9.44 -27.99 -9.73
N ASP A 36 -8.68 -27.65 -10.78
CA ASP A 36 -7.42 -26.87 -10.67
C ASP A 36 -7.53 -25.52 -11.42
N LYS A 37 -8.47 -24.68 -10.97
CA LYS A 37 -8.88 -23.39 -11.58
C LYS A 37 -7.70 -22.43 -11.81
N SER A 38 -6.75 -22.40 -10.87
CA SER A 38 -5.62 -21.46 -10.89
C SER A 38 -4.68 -21.64 -12.08
N LYS A 39 -4.37 -22.89 -12.46
CA LYS A 39 -3.46 -23.18 -13.58
C LYS A 39 -4.06 -22.79 -14.93
N ASP A 40 -5.35 -23.02 -15.10
CA ASP A 40 -6.05 -22.71 -16.35
C ASP A 40 -6.20 -21.18 -16.52
N MET A 41 -6.44 -20.44 -15.43
CA MET A 41 -6.39 -18.96 -15.42
C MET A 41 -5.01 -18.42 -15.82
N PHE A 42 -3.93 -18.88 -15.17
CA PHE A 42 -2.59 -18.39 -15.48
C PHE A 42 -2.18 -18.70 -16.92
N ARG A 43 -2.56 -19.87 -17.45
CA ARG A 43 -2.31 -20.21 -18.86
C ARG A 43 -3.07 -19.31 -19.82
N TYR A 44 -4.31 -18.95 -19.49
CA TYR A 44 -5.08 -17.99 -20.28
C TYR A 44 -4.38 -16.63 -20.31
N ILE A 45 -4.01 -16.11 -19.14
CA ILE A 45 -3.33 -14.84 -19.01
C ILE A 45 -1.99 -14.86 -19.77
N GLU A 46 -1.19 -15.93 -19.63
CA GLU A 46 0.07 -16.12 -20.36
C GLU A 46 -0.12 -16.03 -21.87
N ARG A 47 -1.12 -16.75 -22.43
CA ARG A 47 -1.42 -16.69 -23.87
C ARG A 47 -1.88 -15.31 -24.32
N PHE A 48 -2.68 -14.64 -23.50
CA PHE A 48 -3.11 -13.27 -23.77
C PHE A 48 -1.90 -12.32 -23.86
N PHE A 49 -0.96 -12.43 -22.91
CA PHE A 49 0.28 -11.67 -22.93
C PHE A 49 1.20 -12.05 -24.09
N ASP A 50 1.30 -13.34 -24.45
CA ASP A 50 2.05 -13.81 -25.62
C ASP A 50 1.56 -13.12 -26.91
N GLU A 51 0.25 -13.13 -27.17
CA GLU A 51 -0.32 -12.48 -28.36
C GLU A 51 -0.12 -10.97 -28.38
N ILE A 52 -0.20 -10.30 -27.22
CA ILE A 52 0.05 -8.86 -27.13
C ILE A 52 1.51 -8.53 -27.35
N SER A 53 2.42 -9.31 -26.74
CA SER A 53 3.87 -9.11 -26.78
C SER A 53 4.43 -9.13 -28.21
N LYS A 54 3.80 -9.88 -29.12
CA LYS A 54 4.14 -9.93 -30.55
C LYS A 54 4.08 -8.56 -31.25
N LYS A 55 3.29 -7.61 -30.72
CA LYS A 55 3.14 -6.26 -31.28
C LYS A 55 3.73 -5.17 -30.39
N ARG A 56 3.60 -5.30 -29.07
CA ARG A 56 4.06 -4.32 -28.09
C ARG A 56 4.35 -5.01 -26.76
N VAL A 57 5.36 -4.55 -26.02
CA VAL A 57 5.59 -5.03 -24.65
C VAL A 57 4.53 -4.40 -23.73
N PRO A 58 3.60 -5.19 -23.17
CA PRO A 58 2.56 -4.70 -22.28
C PRO A 58 3.08 -4.46 -20.86
N VAL A 59 2.37 -3.57 -20.15
CA VAL A 59 2.58 -3.29 -18.73
C VAL A 59 1.34 -3.74 -17.97
N LEU A 60 1.49 -4.73 -17.10
CA LEU A 60 0.47 -5.16 -16.15
C LEU A 60 0.64 -4.37 -14.87
N SER A 61 -0.39 -3.64 -14.45
CA SER A 61 -0.42 -2.97 -13.14
C SER A 61 -1.48 -3.64 -12.28
N VAL A 62 -1.08 -4.09 -11.09
CA VAL A 62 -1.97 -4.67 -10.09
C VAL A 62 -1.97 -3.74 -8.90
N ASP A 63 -3.10 -3.09 -8.67
CA ASP A 63 -3.29 -2.15 -7.57
C ASP A 63 -3.91 -2.85 -6.35
N GLU A 64 -3.55 -2.38 -5.15
CA GLU A 64 -3.96 -2.92 -3.85
C GLU A 64 -3.87 -4.45 -3.73
N LEU A 65 -2.69 -5.02 -4.04
CA LEU A 65 -2.49 -6.47 -4.06
C LEU A 65 -2.85 -7.16 -2.73
N GLN A 66 -2.71 -6.47 -1.59
CA GLN A 66 -3.01 -7.02 -0.27
C GLN A 66 -4.47 -7.44 -0.11
N VAL A 67 -5.40 -6.90 -0.91
CA VAL A 67 -6.81 -7.34 -0.95
C VAL A 67 -6.91 -8.84 -1.21
N ILE A 68 -5.98 -9.40 -2.01
CA ILE A 68 -5.91 -10.84 -2.26
C ILE A 68 -5.55 -11.58 -0.97
N GLY A 69 -4.66 -11.06 -0.14
CA GLY A 69 -4.34 -11.65 1.17
C GLY A 69 -5.52 -11.63 2.15
N ASP A 70 -6.31 -10.56 2.14
CA ASP A 70 -7.47 -10.40 3.03
C ASP A 70 -8.64 -11.34 2.69
N MET A 71 -8.73 -11.82 1.45
CA MET A 71 -9.82 -12.68 0.97
C MET A 71 -9.84 -14.11 1.57
N LYS A 72 -9.13 -14.38 2.67
CA LYS A 72 -8.87 -15.74 3.20
C LYS A 72 -8.28 -16.67 2.13
N ILE A 73 -7.57 -16.08 1.18
CA ILE A 73 -6.91 -16.82 0.11
C ILE A 73 -5.63 -17.39 0.71
N ASP A 74 -5.50 -18.70 0.58
CA ASP A 74 -4.35 -19.51 0.99
C ASP A 74 -3.02 -18.87 0.54
N GLY A 75 -2.01 -18.83 1.40
CA GLY A 75 -0.66 -18.32 1.07
C GLY A 75 -0.07 -18.99 -0.17
N ILE A 76 -0.51 -20.21 -0.48
CA ILE A 76 -0.20 -20.92 -1.72
C ILE A 76 -0.61 -20.13 -2.98
N LEU A 77 -1.70 -19.36 -2.98
CA LEU A 77 -2.11 -18.59 -4.16
C LEU A 77 -1.25 -17.34 -4.35
N ILE A 78 -0.90 -16.62 -3.28
CA ILE A 78 0.02 -15.48 -3.34
C ILE A 78 1.37 -15.94 -3.91
N TYR A 79 1.88 -17.05 -3.38
CA TYR A 79 3.09 -17.71 -3.89
C TYR A 79 2.99 -18.06 -5.38
N LYS A 80 1.89 -18.68 -5.81
CA LYS A 80 1.67 -19.02 -7.23
C LYS A 80 1.58 -17.77 -8.10
N LEU A 81 0.96 -16.70 -7.61
CA LEU A 81 0.79 -15.45 -8.33
C LEU A 81 2.12 -14.73 -8.56
N PHE A 82 2.97 -14.62 -7.54
CA PHE A 82 4.30 -14.04 -7.72
C PHE A 82 5.19 -14.89 -8.63
N ASN A 83 5.10 -16.23 -8.56
CA ASN A 83 5.81 -17.09 -9.50
C ASN A 83 5.33 -16.87 -10.93
N PHE A 84 4.04 -16.67 -11.11
CA PHE A 84 3.47 -16.33 -12.40
C PHE A 84 4.00 -14.98 -12.92
N PHE A 85 4.12 -13.95 -12.08
CA PHE A 85 4.72 -12.68 -12.47
C PHE A 85 6.21 -12.81 -12.83
N VAL A 86 6.98 -13.59 -12.08
CA VAL A 86 8.38 -13.89 -12.42
C VAL A 86 8.46 -14.61 -13.76
N ARG A 87 7.58 -15.59 -14.02
CA ARG A 87 7.50 -16.28 -15.31
C ARG A 87 7.20 -15.32 -16.46
N LEU A 88 6.19 -14.45 -16.32
CA LEU A 88 5.85 -13.47 -17.36
C LEU A 88 7.01 -12.49 -17.65
N THR A 89 7.74 -12.06 -16.62
CA THR A 89 8.74 -10.98 -16.75
C THR A 89 10.15 -11.46 -17.04
N LYS A 90 10.58 -12.57 -16.43
CA LYS A 90 11.98 -13.06 -16.44
C LYS A 90 12.18 -14.33 -17.24
N GLU A 91 11.19 -15.21 -17.33
CA GLU A 91 11.31 -16.45 -18.11
C GLU A 91 10.87 -16.24 -19.56
N LEU A 92 9.69 -15.64 -19.74
CA LEU A 92 9.07 -15.48 -21.05
C LEU A 92 9.25 -14.08 -21.65
N HIS A 93 9.65 -13.10 -20.83
CA HIS A 93 9.82 -11.70 -21.23
C HIS A 93 8.60 -11.08 -21.96
N LEU A 94 7.39 -11.50 -21.57
CA LEU A 94 6.15 -11.12 -22.23
C LEU A 94 5.59 -9.78 -21.76
N ALA A 95 5.96 -9.30 -20.57
CA ALA A 95 5.39 -8.10 -19.97
C ALA A 95 6.33 -7.46 -18.93
N HIS A 96 6.06 -6.20 -18.59
CA HIS A 96 6.46 -5.62 -17.30
C HIS A 96 5.30 -5.71 -16.31
N VAL A 97 5.60 -5.95 -15.03
CA VAL A 97 4.59 -6.06 -13.97
C VAL A 97 4.91 -5.04 -12.88
N PHE A 98 3.94 -4.16 -12.59
CA PHE A 98 3.91 -3.31 -11.41
C PHE A 98 2.88 -3.86 -10.44
N VAL A 99 3.30 -4.05 -9.20
CA VAL A 99 2.43 -4.41 -8.09
C VAL A 99 2.47 -3.26 -7.11
N VAL A 100 1.30 -2.71 -6.77
CA VAL A 100 1.13 -1.61 -5.85
C VAL A 100 0.37 -2.13 -4.63
N THR A 101 0.80 -1.71 -3.44
CA THR A 101 0.16 -2.07 -2.18
C THR A 101 0.44 -0.98 -1.16
N SER A 102 -0.57 -0.68 -0.34
CA SER A 102 -0.45 0.23 0.80
C SER A 102 -0.11 -0.49 2.11
N ASP A 103 -0.16 -1.83 2.13
CA ASP A 103 0.11 -2.63 3.33
C ASP A 103 1.59 -3.03 3.43
N SER A 104 2.29 -2.40 4.36
CA SER A 104 3.70 -2.69 4.61
C SER A 104 3.96 -4.04 5.30
N LEU A 105 3.00 -4.60 6.05
CA LEU A 105 3.13 -5.96 6.61
C LEU A 105 3.01 -7.00 5.51
N PHE A 106 2.11 -6.78 4.55
CA PHE A 106 2.01 -7.62 3.35
C PHE A 106 3.33 -7.57 2.56
N LEU A 107 3.92 -6.38 2.39
CA LEU A 107 5.25 -6.25 1.78
C LEU A 107 6.34 -6.98 2.57
N GLU A 108 6.36 -6.91 3.90
CA GLU A 108 7.32 -7.62 4.75
C GLU A 108 7.22 -9.15 4.53
N GLN A 109 6.01 -9.69 4.51
CA GLN A 109 5.76 -11.11 4.23
C GLN A 109 6.32 -11.50 2.87
N VAL A 110 5.95 -10.76 1.83
CA VAL A 110 6.39 -10.97 0.44
C VAL A 110 7.91 -10.78 0.29
N TYR A 111 8.52 -9.82 1.00
CA TYR A 111 9.95 -9.56 1.00
C TYR A 111 10.75 -10.70 1.64
N SER A 112 10.19 -11.32 2.68
CA SER A 112 10.79 -12.47 3.35
C SER A 112 10.79 -13.73 2.47
N GLU A 113 9.93 -13.80 1.46
CA GLU A 113 9.91 -14.91 0.52
C GLU A 113 11.12 -14.87 -0.42
N ALA A 114 12.02 -15.86 -0.27
CA ALA A 114 13.26 -15.98 -1.04
C ALA A 114 13.06 -15.98 -2.57
N MET A 115 11.86 -16.24 -3.06
CA MET A 115 11.53 -16.31 -4.49
C MET A 115 11.58 -14.95 -5.21
N LEU A 116 11.35 -13.84 -4.50
CA LEU A 116 11.41 -12.50 -5.07
C LEU A 116 12.77 -11.83 -4.88
N LYS A 117 13.63 -12.42 -4.04
CA LYS A 117 14.97 -11.92 -3.76
C LYS A 117 15.77 -11.81 -5.06
N GLY A 118 16.12 -10.58 -5.42
CA GLY A 118 16.85 -10.27 -6.66
C GLY A 118 16.04 -10.39 -7.96
N ARG A 119 14.72 -10.64 -7.88
CA ARG A 119 13.84 -10.79 -9.07
C ARG A 119 12.87 -9.64 -9.26
N CYS A 120 12.62 -8.84 -8.23
CA CYS A 120 11.83 -7.62 -8.29
C CYS A 120 12.65 -6.37 -7.89
N ARG A 121 12.12 -5.19 -8.21
CA ARG A 121 12.62 -3.90 -7.75
C ARG A 121 11.54 -3.26 -6.90
N TYR A 122 11.90 -2.84 -5.69
CA TYR A 122 11.02 -2.09 -4.81
C TYR A 122 11.13 -0.60 -5.09
N LEU A 123 9.98 0.07 -5.14
CA LEU A 123 9.85 1.51 -5.31
C LEU A 123 8.95 2.01 -4.20
N LEU A 124 9.52 2.74 -3.24
CA LEU A 124 8.74 3.42 -2.22
C LEU A 124 8.15 4.70 -2.85
N VAL A 125 6.84 4.82 -2.83
CA VAL A 125 6.13 6.06 -3.16
C VAL A 125 5.65 6.64 -1.84
N ASP A 126 6.25 7.76 -1.45
CA ASP A 126 6.02 8.43 -0.18
C ASP A 126 5.34 9.79 -0.39
N ASP A 127 4.94 10.42 0.72
CA ASP A 127 4.55 11.82 0.74
C ASP A 127 5.67 12.72 0.18
N PHE A 128 5.31 13.92 -0.31
CA PHE A 128 6.32 14.87 -0.76
C PHE A 128 7.27 15.25 0.37
N ASP A 129 8.56 15.32 0.06
CA ASP A 129 9.50 16.01 0.93
C ASP A 129 9.18 17.51 0.99
N ARG A 130 9.84 18.22 1.91
CA ARG A 130 9.57 19.65 2.15
C ARG A 130 9.75 20.49 0.89
N GLU A 131 10.81 20.24 0.15
CA GLU A 131 11.17 21.03 -1.05
C GLU A 131 10.13 20.82 -2.16
N THR A 132 9.75 19.56 -2.39
CA THR A 132 8.73 19.16 -3.36
C THR A 132 7.36 19.71 -2.98
N ALA A 133 6.98 19.64 -1.70
CA ALA A 133 5.72 20.18 -1.21
C ALA A 133 5.64 21.70 -1.39
N ILE A 134 6.71 22.43 -1.02
CA ILE A 134 6.81 23.88 -1.19
C ILE A 134 6.74 24.26 -2.68
N ALA A 135 7.49 23.58 -3.54
CA ALA A 135 7.49 23.83 -4.97
C ALA A 135 6.15 23.51 -5.64
N PHE A 136 5.44 22.48 -5.16
CA PHE A 136 4.10 22.15 -5.61
C PHE A 136 3.10 23.25 -5.23
N LEU A 137 3.10 23.68 -3.98
CA LEU A 137 2.19 24.73 -3.49
C LEU A 137 2.46 26.11 -4.11
N GLU A 138 3.72 26.43 -4.38
CA GLU A 138 4.11 27.65 -5.10
C GLU A 138 3.48 27.70 -6.50
N LYS A 139 3.49 26.59 -7.23
CA LYS A 139 2.79 26.48 -8.53
C LYS A 139 1.27 26.62 -8.42
N CYS A 140 0.71 26.38 -7.23
CA CYS A 140 -0.70 26.57 -6.93
C CYS A 140 -1.02 27.98 -6.39
N GLY A 141 -0.06 28.91 -6.37
CA GLY A 141 -0.28 30.30 -5.97
C GLY A 141 -0.32 30.54 -4.46
N PHE A 142 0.24 29.63 -3.66
CA PHE A 142 0.33 29.82 -2.20
C PHE A 142 1.40 30.86 -1.85
N THR A 143 1.08 31.71 -0.87
CA THR A 143 2.03 32.63 -0.23
C THR A 143 3.02 31.86 0.66
N ASP A 144 4.14 32.50 1.02
CA ASP A 144 5.14 31.88 1.92
C ASP A 144 4.54 31.48 3.29
N GLY A 145 3.64 32.30 3.84
CA GLY A 145 2.94 31.98 5.08
C GLY A 145 2.05 30.75 4.94
N GLU A 146 1.27 30.65 3.86
CA GLU A 146 0.41 29.49 3.60
C GLU A 146 1.22 28.21 3.35
N LYS A 147 2.38 28.31 2.67
CA LYS A 147 3.30 27.18 2.47
C LYS A 147 3.88 26.68 3.80
N THR A 148 4.30 27.59 4.68
CA THR A 148 4.75 27.23 6.03
C THR A 148 3.65 26.52 6.82
N VAL A 149 2.44 27.10 6.84
CA VAL A 149 1.29 26.50 7.53
C VAL A 149 0.95 25.11 6.97
N ALA A 150 0.92 24.94 5.65
CA ALA A 150 0.69 23.64 5.04
C ALA A 150 1.72 22.59 5.51
N TRP A 151 3.01 22.97 5.53
CA TRP A 151 4.07 22.07 5.96
C TRP A 151 4.02 21.74 7.47
N GLU A 152 3.72 22.73 8.30
CA GLU A 152 3.68 22.60 9.76
C GLU A 152 2.51 21.76 10.26
N TYR A 153 1.38 21.76 9.56
CA TYR A 153 0.16 21.07 9.99
C TYR A 153 -0.18 19.83 9.16
N CYS A 154 0.19 19.79 7.87
CA CYS A 154 -0.19 18.71 6.95
C CYS A 154 1.02 17.95 6.38
N GLY A 155 2.17 18.62 6.29
CA GLY A 155 3.36 18.09 5.61
C GLY A 155 3.20 17.98 4.10
N GLY A 156 3.79 16.94 3.51
CA GLY A 156 3.79 16.74 2.06
C GLY A 156 2.71 15.80 1.53
N LYS A 157 1.73 15.42 2.36
CA LYS A 157 0.68 14.46 1.97
C LYS A 157 -0.18 15.01 0.84
N PRO A 158 -0.15 14.43 -0.38
CA PRO A 158 -0.80 15.03 -1.55
C PRO A 158 -2.30 15.28 -1.37
N VAL A 159 -3.01 14.36 -0.70
CA VAL A 159 -4.44 14.50 -0.41
C VAL A 159 -4.71 15.72 0.48
N CYS A 160 -3.90 15.95 1.51
CA CYS A 160 -4.04 17.11 2.38
C CYS A 160 -3.72 18.41 1.62
N LEU A 161 -2.65 18.41 0.81
CA LEU A 161 -2.30 19.58 -0.01
C LEU A 161 -3.41 19.94 -1.00
N LEU A 162 -4.05 18.94 -1.64
CA LEU A 162 -5.19 19.15 -2.52
C LEU A 162 -6.41 19.75 -1.80
N GLU A 163 -6.66 19.33 -0.56
CA GLU A 163 -7.74 19.91 0.24
C GLU A 163 -7.44 21.36 0.63
N LEU A 164 -6.19 21.69 0.96
CA LEU A 164 -5.77 23.08 1.21
C LEU A 164 -5.87 23.96 -0.04
N ILE A 165 -5.57 23.42 -1.22
CA ILE A 165 -5.70 24.15 -2.50
C ILE A 165 -7.16 24.55 -2.76
N ARG A 166 -8.11 23.72 -2.34
CA ARG A 166 -9.55 23.95 -2.50
C ARG A 166 -10.16 24.80 -1.38
N ALA A 167 -9.40 25.13 -0.35
CA ALA A 167 -9.88 25.83 0.83
C ALA A 167 -9.69 27.35 0.72
N ASP A 168 -10.74 28.09 1.09
CA ASP A 168 -10.65 29.54 1.24
C ASP A 168 -9.79 29.92 2.46
N GLU A 169 -10.07 29.31 3.62
CA GLU A 169 -9.34 29.53 4.88
C GLU A 169 -8.31 28.42 5.15
N LYS A 170 -7.19 28.46 4.42
CA LYS A 170 -6.17 27.40 4.43
C LYS A 170 -5.64 27.08 5.83
N GLU A 171 -5.34 28.09 6.65
CA GLU A 171 -4.83 27.89 8.01
C GLU A 171 -5.83 27.19 8.93
N ARG A 172 -7.11 27.59 8.85
CA ARG A 172 -8.18 26.96 9.63
C ARG A 172 -8.33 25.48 9.25
N ILE A 173 -8.29 25.18 7.95
CA ILE A 173 -8.40 23.81 7.46
C ILE A 173 -7.18 22.97 7.85
N ALA A 174 -5.96 23.50 7.72
CA ALA A 174 -4.74 22.80 8.10
C ALA A 174 -4.75 22.42 9.59
N LYS A 175 -5.08 23.38 10.47
CA LYS A 175 -5.24 23.15 11.91
C LYS A 175 -6.33 22.12 12.21
N LYS A 176 -7.45 22.19 11.49
CA LYS A 176 -8.56 21.23 11.63
C LYS A 176 -8.12 19.81 11.28
N MET A 177 -7.36 19.61 10.20
CA MET A 177 -6.85 18.29 9.82
C MET A 177 -5.99 17.68 10.93
N LEU A 178 -5.05 18.44 11.48
CA LEU A 178 -4.21 17.98 12.60
C LEU A 178 -5.07 17.67 13.83
N ALA A 179 -5.98 18.56 14.21
CA ALA A 179 -6.88 18.36 15.35
C ALA A 179 -7.74 17.10 15.18
N THR A 180 -8.27 16.86 13.97
CA THR A 180 -9.02 15.64 13.65
C THR A 180 -8.15 14.40 13.81
N ARG A 181 -6.91 14.40 13.31
CA ARG A 181 -6.02 13.25 13.44
C ARG A 181 -5.60 12.99 14.89
N VAL A 182 -5.34 14.06 15.66
CA VAL A 182 -5.08 13.96 17.11
C VAL A 182 -6.26 13.34 17.84
N ASN A 183 -7.49 13.77 17.55
CA ASN A 183 -8.68 13.21 18.18
C ASN A 183 -8.87 11.74 17.80
N GLN A 184 -8.66 11.35 16.54
CA GLN A 184 -8.70 9.94 16.13
C GLN A 184 -7.72 9.07 16.92
N LEU A 185 -6.48 9.55 17.14
CA LEU A 185 -5.50 8.82 17.96
C LEU A 185 -5.91 8.76 19.44
N LYS A 186 -6.48 9.83 19.99
CA LYS A 186 -7.01 9.84 21.36
C LYS A 186 -8.16 8.83 21.51
N ASP A 187 -9.10 8.84 20.58
CA ASP A 187 -10.24 7.91 20.56
C ASP A 187 -9.75 6.46 20.45
N LEU A 188 -8.71 6.19 19.66
CA LEU A 188 -8.08 4.88 19.60
C LEU A 188 -7.43 4.47 20.93
N LEU A 189 -6.73 5.39 21.61
CA LEU A 189 -6.14 5.09 22.92
C LEU A 189 -7.19 4.90 24.02
N ASP A 190 -8.31 5.62 23.95
CA ASP A 190 -9.46 5.46 24.83
C ASP A 190 -10.15 4.11 24.59
N TYR A 191 -10.38 3.76 23.31
CA TYR A 191 -10.90 2.45 22.92
C TYR A 191 -10.07 1.28 23.49
N LEU A 192 -8.74 1.43 23.55
CA LEU A 192 -7.82 0.44 24.13
C LEU A 192 -7.85 0.36 25.67
N ASP A 193 -8.49 1.29 26.38
CA ASP A 193 -8.75 1.16 27.82
C ASP A 193 -9.88 0.17 28.10
N TYR A 194 -10.88 0.13 27.22
CA TYR A 194 -12.06 -0.71 27.37
C TYR A 194 -11.95 -2.04 26.63
N THR A 195 -11.07 -2.12 25.63
CA THR A 195 -10.95 -3.30 24.77
C THR A 195 -9.52 -3.79 24.68
N LYS A 196 -9.38 -5.07 24.33
CA LYS A 196 -8.08 -5.70 24.05
C LYS A 196 -8.16 -6.34 22.68
N PRO A 197 -7.93 -5.55 21.61
CA PRO A 197 -8.01 -6.09 20.27
C PRO A 197 -7.00 -7.21 20.12
N LYS A 198 -7.37 -8.20 19.31
CA LYS A 198 -6.50 -9.30 18.97
C LYS A 198 -5.96 -9.07 17.57
N ILE A 199 -4.70 -9.41 17.39
CA ILE A 199 -4.11 -9.47 16.07
C ILE A 199 -3.54 -10.86 15.82
N THR A 200 -3.54 -11.27 14.56
CA THR A 200 -2.95 -12.52 14.13
C THR A 200 -1.58 -12.25 13.54
N ILE A 201 -0.55 -12.90 14.07
CA ILE A 201 0.81 -12.90 13.52
C ILE A 201 1.18 -14.35 13.23
N GLY A 202 1.34 -14.68 11.94
CA GLY A 202 1.41 -16.07 11.49
C GLY A 202 0.11 -16.80 11.86
N ASP A 203 0.22 -17.97 12.50
CA ASP A 203 -0.94 -18.77 12.92
C ASP A 203 -1.38 -18.51 14.37
N THR A 204 -0.79 -17.51 15.04
CA THR A 204 -1.02 -17.24 16.46
C THR A 204 -1.72 -15.91 16.69
N GLU A 205 -2.72 -15.91 17.56
CA GLU A 205 -3.38 -14.69 18.04
C GLU A 205 -2.66 -14.08 19.24
N TYR A 206 -2.47 -12.78 19.22
CA TYR A 206 -1.89 -12.00 20.30
C TYR A 206 -2.84 -10.89 20.74
N MET A 207 -2.94 -10.67 22.06
CA MET A 207 -3.69 -9.53 22.60
C MET A 207 -2.83 -8.28 22.58
N VAL A 208 -3.36 -7.20 22.02
CA VAL A 208 -2.74 -5.89 22.02
C VAL A 208 -3.01 -5.21 23.35
N LYS A 209 -1.97 -4.63 23.95
CA LYS A 209 -2.06 -3.88 25.21
C LYS A 209 -1.79 -2.40 24.94
N LYS A 210 -2.61 -1.51 25.50
CA LYS A 210 -2.40 -0.05 25.42
C LYS A 210 -0.99 0.37 25.81
N GLY A 211 -0.43 -0.21 26.88
CA GLY A 211 0.94 0.10 27.31
C GLY A 211 2.00 -0.19 26.24
N GLY A 212 1.83 -1.25 25.45
CA GLY A 212 2.71 -1.55 24.32
C GLY A 212 2.56 -0.53 23.18
N ILE A 213 1.32 -0.13 22.88
CA ILE A 213 1.02 0.91 21.89
C ILE A 213 1.65 2.25 22.28
N VAL A 214 1.41 2.72 23.50
CA VAL A 214 1.97 3.97 24.00
C VAL A 214 3.50 3.90 24.01
N SER A 215 4.09 2.78 24.44
CA SER A 215 5.54 2.58 24.42
C SER A 215 6.13 2.76 23.01
N VAL A 216 5.50 2.18 21.98
CA VAL A 216 5.94 2.33 20.58
C VAL A 216 5.77 3.77 20.11
N LEU A 217 4.61 4.39 20.35
CA LEU A 217 4.32 5.77 19.93
C LEU A 217 5.26 6.79 20.58
N SER A 218 5.59 6.61 21.86
CA SER A 218 6.51 7.49 22.59
C SER A 218 7.93 7.52 22.02
N ARG A 219 8.32 6.51 21.23
CA ARG A 219 9.62 6.51 20.54
C ARG A 219 9.71 7.61 19.48
N PHE A 220 8.59 8.11 18.97
CA PHE A 220 8.53 9.18 17.95
C PHE A 220 8.44 10.60 18.53
N ALA A 221 8.60 10.77 19.86
CA ALA A 221 8.57 12.07 20.49
C ALA A 221 9.59 13.04 19.85
N ASP A 222 10.83 12.58 19.67
CA ASP A 222 11.95 13.40 19.19
C ASP A 222 12.58 12.89 17.88
N THR A 223 12.13 11.74 17.36
CA THR A 223 12.64 11.15 16.11
C THR A 223 11.52 10.93 15.11
N GLU A 224 11.84 10.91 13.82
CA GLU A 224 10.86 10.66 12.74
C GLU A 224 10.84 9.18 12.31
N CYS A 225 11.95 8.47 12.52
CA CYS A 225 12.10 7.04 12.23
C CYS A 225 12.71 6.32 13.44
N ILE A 226 12.38 5.03 13.60
CA ILE A 226 12.93 4.14 14.62
C ILE A 226 13.30 2.80 14.01
N ASP A 227 14.16 2.03 14.69
CA ASP A 227 14.47 0.65 14.30
C ASP A 227 13.25 -0.26 14.48
N ASP A 228 13.04 -1.19 13.56
CA ASP A 228 11.94 -2.16 13.60
C ASP A 228 12.08 -3.22 14.72
N GLN A 229 13.29 -3.41 15.24
CA GLN A 229 13.62 -4.38 16.27
C GLN A 229 13.39 -3.85 17.68
N GLY A 230 13.16 -4.79 18.61
CA GLY A 230 13.02 -4.47 20.05
C GLY A 230 11.68 -3.80 20.42
N LEU A 231 10.72 -3.74 19.50
CA LEU A 231 9.38 -3.22 19.74
C LEU A 231 8.42 -4.33 20.16
N ASP A 232 7.38 -3.95 20.91
CA ASP A 232 6.24 -4.84 21.19
C ASP A 232 5.59 -5.22 19.85
N ARG A 233 5.81 -6.47 19.43
CA ARG A 233 5.42 -6.94 18.10
C ARG A 233 3.90 -6.86 17.89
N PRO A 234 3.04 -7.27 18.84
CA PRO A 234 1.61 -7.00 18.77
C PRO A 234 1.23 -5.53 18.60
N ALA A 235 1.82 -4.63 19.41
CA ALA A 235 1.53 -3.21 19.31
C ALA A 235 1.96 -2.62 17.96
N LYS A 236 3.16 -2.97 17.50
CA LYS A 236 3.70 -2.58 16.19
C LYS A 236 2.76 -2.97 15.05
N HIS A 237 2.38 -4.24 14.96
CA HIS A 237 1.53 -4.74 13.88
C HIS A 237 0.15 -4.09 13.90
N PHE A 238 -0.41 -3.85 15.10
CA PHE A 238 -1.67 -3.14 15.24
C PHE A 238 -1.58 -1.71 14.67
N LEU A 239 -0.54 -0.96 15.04
CA LEU A 239 -0.34 0.42 14.56
C LEU A 239 -0.11 0.49 13.05
N ILE A 240 0.56 -0.51 12.46
CA ILE A 240 0.75 -0.58 11.01
C ILE A 240 -0.57 -0.90 10.30
N LYS A 241 -1.32 -1.90 10.79
CA LYS A 241 -2.64 -2.24 10.21
C LYS A 241 -3.64 -1.08 10.26
N ASP A 242 -3.56 -0.25 11.30
CA ASP A 242 -4.42 0.92 11.44
C ASP A 242 -3.91 2.15 10.66
N ASN A 243 -2.90 1.97 9.79
CA ASN A 243 -2.29 3.02 8.96
C ASN A 243 -1.76 4.22 9.79
N ILE A 244 -1.26 3.96 11.00
CA ILE A 244 -0.60 4.96 11.84
C ILE A 244 0.90 4.95 11.58
N LEU A 245 1.48 3.75 11.47
CA LEU A 245 2.90 3.54 11.21
C LEU A 245 3.09 2.79 9.88
N PHE A 246 4.25 3.01 9.27
CA PHE A 246 4.72 2.35 8.06
C PHE A 246 6.00 1.59 8.37
N LEU A 247 6.07 0.32 7.96
CA LEU A 247 7.31 -0.47 7.99
C LEU A 247 8.01 -0.39 6.62
N ASP A 248 9.26 0.03 6.62
CA ASP A 248 10.14 -0.14 5.45
C ASP A 248 10.95 -1.44 5.61
N PRO A 249 10.56 -2.53 4.92
CA PRO A 249 11.26 -3.81 5.05
C PRO A 249 12.66 -3.81 4.42
N ASN A 250 12.96 -2.86 3.54
CA ASN A 250 14.27 -2.75 2.90
C ASN A 250 15.29 -2.08 3.84
N LEU A 251 14.86 -1.03 4.55
CA LEU A 251 15.71 -0.32 5.51
C LEU A 251 15.64 -0.89 6.93
N GLY A 252 14.62 -1.69 7.25
CA GLY A 252 14.42 -2.23 8.60
C GLY A 252 14.01 -1.15 9.60
N ILE A 253 13.28 -0.13 9.15
CA ILE A 253 12.86 1.00 9.97
C ILE A 253 11.34 1.14 9.98
N ILE A 254 10.83 1.80 11.02
CA ILE A 254 9.44 2.22 11.12
C ILE A 254 9.40 3.74 11.20
N LYS A 255 8.43 4.32 10.50
CA LYS A 255 8.09 5.74 10.58
C LYS A 255 6.58 5.93 10.67
N PRO A 256 6.07 7.08 11.10
CA PRO A 256 4.65 7.39 10.94
C PRO A 256 4.26 7.40 9.46
N GLN A 257 3.01 7.03 9.17
CA GLN A 257 2.51 6.91 7.80
C GLN A 257 2.57 8.24 7.03
N SER A 258 2.50 9.36 7.73
CA SER A 258 2.69 10.71 7.17
C SER A 258 3.24 11.66 8.23
N ARG A 259 3.66 12.85 7.80
CA ARG A 259 4.01 13.94 8.74
C ARG A 259 2.83 14.33 9.62
N LEU A 260 1.60 14.30 9.09
CA LEU A 260 0.38 14.54 9.87
C LEU A 260 0.24 13.51 11.01
N ASP A 261 0.55 12.24 10.74
CA ASP A 261 0.57 11.18 11.76
C ASP A 261 1.64 11.44 12.81
N LEU A 262 2.87 11.80 12.39
CA LEU A 262 3.96 12.14 13.30
C LEU A 262 3.57 13.29 14.24
N LEU A 263 3.00 14.37 13.70
CA LEU A 263 2.55 15.52 14.49
C LEU A 263 1.46 15.14 15.48
N ALA A 264 0.48 14.33 15.03
CA ALA A 264 -0.59 13.87 15.89
C ALA A 264 -0.09 12.96 17.02
N ILE A 265 0.85 12.05 16.72
CA ILE A 265 1.50 11.19 17.72
C ILE A 265 2.19 12.06 18.78
N ARG A 266 2.99 13.05 18.36
CA ARG A 266 3.71 13.94 19.28
C ARG A 266 2.77 14.72 20.17
N GLU A 267 1.63 15.19 19.65
CA GLU A 267 0.62 15.90 20.45
C GLU A 267 -0.05 14.99 21.48
N VAL A 268 -0.32 13.73 21.13
CA VAL A 268 -0.93 12.76 22.05
C VAL A 268 0.06 12.32 23.14
N VAL A 269 1.30 12.02 22.76
CA VAL A 269 2.35 11.56 23.69
C VAL A 269 2.72 12.65 24.71
N LYS A 270 2.78 13.93 24.31
CA LYS A 270 3.01 15.04 25.25
C LYS A 270 1.97 15.16 26.36
N ASN A 271 0.76 14.68 26.11
CA ASN A 271 -0.39 14.78 27.00
C ASN A 271 -0.65 13.46 27.77
N THR A 272 0.22 12.46 27.65
CA THR A 272 0.12 11.15 28.31
C THR A 272 1.18 11.02 29.40
#